data_AF-T1BSH9-F1
#
_entry.id   AF-T1BSH9-F1
#
_cell.length_a   1.000
_cell.length_b   1.000
_cell.length_c   1.000
_cell.angle_alpha   90.00
_cell.angle_beta   90.00
_cell.angle_gamma   90.00
#
_symmetry.space_group_name_H-M   'P 1'
#
loop_
_entity.id
_entity.type
_entity.pdbx_description
1 polymer ?
#
loop_
_entity_poly.entity_id
_entity_poly.type
_entity_poly.pdbx_seq_one_letter_code
_entity_poly.pdbx_strand_id
1 'polypeptide(L)'
;MATKKTTEHGGDGAFQVAGIVLRDDPIVYLAAIGGRWLLDHSTPSWRALDPQNGFQRIVKEQRAKEIARTVLDTHRTFPNAITLATKAKTFEVTGCNLHLPHNAKFLVVDGQHRLWAQKYSSVDGTYPCIIHMNRTEQQMAE
;
A
#
# COMPACT_ATOMS: atom_id res chain seq x y z
N MET A 1 22.23 19.60 43.11
CA MET A 1 22.02 18.38 42.30
C MET A 1 21.08 18.73 41.16
N ALA A 2 21.61 18.85 39.94
CA ALA A 2 20.83 19.22 38.76
C ALA A 2 20.32 17.92 38.10
N THR A 3 19.02 17.70 38.16
CA THR A 3 18.36 16.63 37.42
C THR A 3 18.19 17.09 35.98
N LYS A 4 18.98 16.53 35.07
CA LYS A 4 18.82 16.70 33.62
C LYS A 4 17.40 16.25 33.24
N LYS A 5 16.60 17.18 32.71
CA LYS A 5 15.43 16.85 31.88
C LYS A 5 15.96 16.20 30.61
N THR A 6 15.74 14.90 30.47
CA THR A 6 15.91 14.21 29.19
C THR A 6 14.74 14.65 28.30
N THR A 7 15.05 15.49 27.32
CA THR A 7 14.14 15.89 26.26
C THR A 7 13.83 14.67 25.41
N GLU A 8 12.61 14.15 25.48
CA GLU A 8 12.11 13.17 24.53
C GLU A 8 12.13 13.80 23.13
N HIS A 9 13.05 13.34 22.27
CA HIS A 9 12.98 13.58 20.83
C HIS A 9 11.95 12.61 20.27
N GLY A 10 10.86 13.16 19.71
CA GLY A 10 9.81 12.38 19.04
C GLY A 10 10.38 11.51 17.93
N GLY A 11 10.21 10.19 18.07
CA GLY A 11 10.58 9.23 17.04
C GLY A 11 9.49 9.15 15.97
N ASP A 12 9.90 9.34 14.71
CA ASP A 12 9.11 8.99 13.53
C ASP A 12 8.77 7.48 13.58
N GLY A 13 7.57 7.13 14.02
CA GLY A 13 7.16 5.73 14.17
C GLY A 13 6.90 5.08 12.81
N ALA A 14 7.77 4.20 12.32
CA ALA A 14 7.45 3.43 11.11
C ALA A 14 6.25 2.50 11.35
N PHE A 15 5.33 2.41 10.38
CA PHE A 15 4.23 1.44 10.39
C PHE A 15 4.78 0.05 10.03
N GLN A 16 4.72 -0.88 10.97
CA GLN A 16 5.24 -2.23 10.78
C GLN A 16 4.18 -3.14 10.18
N VAL A 17 4.56 -3.87 9.14
CA VAL A 17 3.72 -4.88 8.50
C VAL A 17 4.49 -6.18 8.35
N ALA A 18 3.80 -7.32 8.41
CA ALA A 18 4.43 -8.59 8.07
C ALA A 18 4.88 -8.55 6.61
N GLY A 19 6.14 -8.91 6.33
CA GLY A 19 6.67 -8.87 4.99
C GLY A 19 8.06 -9.49 4.84
N ILE A 20 8.41 -9.78 3.59
CA ILE A 20 9.67 -10.40 3.19
C ILE A 20 10.24 -9.72 1.94
N VAL A 21 11.54 -9.87 1.73
CA VAL A 21 12.19 -9.57 0.46
C VAL A 21 11.85 -10.69 -0.52
N LEU A 22 11.15 -10.36 -1.60
CA LEU A 22 10.84 -11.30 -2.68
C LEU A 22 11.96 -11.33 -3.72
N ARG A 23 12.64 -10.19 -3.93
CA ARG A 23 13.79 -10.02 -4.82
C ARG A 23 14.66 -8.86 -4.34
N ASP A 24 15.97 -8.97 -4.54
CA ASP A 24 16.99 -7.99 -4.13
C ASP A 24 17.44 -7.04 -5.26
N ASP A 25 17.47 -7.49 -6.52
CA ASP A 25 17.77 -6.62 -7.66
C ASP A 25 16.86 -6.87 -8.90
N PRO A 26 15.90 -5.98 -9.23
CA PRO A 26 15.49 -4.83 -8.43
C PRO A 26 14.76 -5.27 -7.15
N ILE A 27 14.82 -4.44 -6.10
CA ILE A 27 14.18 -4.73 -4.81
C ILE A 27 12.65 -4.83 -4.99
N VAL A 28 12.11 -5.97 -4.55
CA VAL A 28 10.67 -6.22 -4.48
C VAL A 28 10.33 -6.83 -3.13
N TYR A 29 9.31 -6.30 -2.46
CA TYR A 29 8.79 -6.86 -1.22
C TYR A 29 7.45 -7.55 -1.43
N LEU A 30 7.18 -8.57 -0.62
CA LEU A 30 5.83 -9.06 -0.36
C LEU A 30 5.44 -8.66 1.05
N ALA A 31 4.31 -7.99 1.23
CA ALA A 31 3.86 -7.50 2.55
C ALA A 31 2.34 -7.65 2.74
N ALA A 32 1.90 -7.80 3.99
CA ALA A 32 0.50 -7.81 4.38
C ALA A 32 0.10 -6.46 4.98
N ILE A 33 -0.59 -5.62 4.20
CA ILE A 33 -0.87 -4.22 4.58
C ILE A 33 -2.36 -4.04 4.90
N GLY A 34 -2.67 -3.30 5.96
CA GLY A 34 -4.04 -2.92 6.29
C GLY A 34 -4.64 -2.00 5.22
N GLY A 35 -5.88 -2.27 4.83
CA GLY A 35 -6.57 -1.61 3.72
C GLY A 35 -6.74 -0.12 3.92
N ARG A 36 -7.17 0.30 5.11
CA ARG A 36 -7.35 1.73 5.44
C ARG A 36 -6.04 2.49 5.36
N TRP A 37 -4.99 1.96 5.99
CA TRP A 37 -3.67 2.55 5.92
C TRP A 37 -3.19 2.64 4.47
N LEU A 38 -3.32 1.56 3.70
CA LEU A 38 -2.90 1.53 2.30
C LEU A 38 -3.69 2.54 1.44
N LEU A 39 -5.00 2.70 1.68
CA LEU A 39 -5.82 3.70 1.00
C LEU A 39 -5.27 5.12 1.23
N ASP A 40 -4.97 5.48 2.47
CA ASP A 40 -4.47 6.82 2.85
C ASP A 40 -3.07 7.12 2.30
N HIS A 41 -2.30 6.06 2.03
CA HIS A 41 -0.92 6.14 1.50
C HIS A 41 -0.84 5.83 0.00
N SER A 42 -1.98 5.63 -0.66
CA SER A 42 -2.05 5.40 -2.10
C SER A 42 -2.43 6.68 -2.86
N THR A 43 -1.75 6.94 -3.97
CA THR A 43 -2.14 8.03 -4.88
C THR A 43 -3.07 7.51 -5.96
N PRO A 44 -4.27 8.10 -6.11
CA PRO A 44 -5.10 7.86 -7.29
C PRO A 44 -4.52 8.63 -8.49
N SER A 45 -3.95 7.94 -9.48
CA SER A 45 -3.66 8.51 -10.81
C SER A 45 -4.63 7.93 -11.86
N TRP A 46 -5.88 8.39 -11.81
CA TRP A 46 -6.95 7.88 -12.67
C TRP A 46 -6.80 8.36 -14.11
N ARG A 47 -6.93 7.45 -15.10
CA ARG A 47 -7.09 7.80 -16.53
C ARG A 47 -8.24 8.76 -16.82
N ALA A 48 -9.23 8.84 -15.95
CA ALA A 48 -10.35 9.78 -16.10
C ALA A 48 -9.93 11.24 -15.90
N LEU A 49 -8.93 11.51 -15.06
CA LEU A 49 -8.43 12.86 -14.77
C LEU A 49 -7.29 13.26 -15.70
N ASP A 50 -6.50 12.28 -16.17
CA ASP A 50 -5.50 12.47 -17.21
C ASP A 50 -5.63 11.34 -18.25
N PRO A 51 -6.33 11.55 -19.37
CA PRO A 51 -6.50 10.54 -20.40
C PRO A 51 -5.20 10.15 -21.12
N GLN A 52 -4.19 11.03 -21.11
CA GLN A 52 -2.92 10.82 -21.80
C GLN A 52 -1.85 10.21 -20.87
N ASN A 53 -1.76 10.64 -19.60
CA ASN A 53 -0.76 10.15 -18.64
C ASN A 53 -1.34 9.36 -17.46
N GLY A 54 -2.66 9.15 -17.39
CA GLY A 54 -3.26 8.38 -16.29
C GLY A 54 -2.95 6.89 -16.42
N PHE A 55 -2.54 6.28 -15.32
CA PHE A 55 -2.14 4.88 -15.29
C PHE A 55 -3.27 3.95 -14.85
N GLN A 56 -4.17 4.45 -14.01
CA GLN A 56 -5.16 3.62 -13.33
C GLN A 56 -6.46 3.50 -14.14
N ARG A 57 -7.01 2.28 -14.20
CA ARG A 57 -8.32 2.02 -14.81
C ARG A 57 -9.39 2.75 -14.01
N ILE A 58 -10.47 3.16 -14.67
CA ILE A 58 -11.62 3.74 -13.97
C ILE A 58 -12.18 2.69 -13.01
N VAL A 59 -12.12 2.98 -11.70
CA VAL A 59 -12.78 2.14 -10.70
C VAL A 59 -14.28 2.29 -10.84
N LYS A 60 -14.95 1.18 -11.19
CA LYS A 60 -16.40 1.10 -11.22
C LYS A 60 -16.87 0.94 -9.79
N GLU A 61 -17.52 1.95 -9.25
CA GLU A 61 -18.03 1.96 -7.87
C GLU A 61 -18.86 0.72 -7.55
N GLN A 62 -19.74 0.32 -8.46
CA GLN A 62 -20.58 -0.89 -8.28
C GLN A 62 -19.73 -2.15 -8.06
N ARG A 63 -18.63 -2.29 -8.80
CA ARG A 63 -17.71 -3.42 -8.64
C ARG A 63 -17.00 -3.39 -7.30
N ALA A 64 -16.59 -2.22 -6.83
CA ALA A 64 -15.95 -2.08 -5.52
C ALA A 64 -16.93 -2.41 -4.38
N LYS A 65 -18.20 -2.00 -4.49
CA LYS A 65 -19.27 -2.35 -3.53
C LYS A 65 -19.54 -3.86 -3.50
N GLU A 66 -19.59 -4.52 -4.65
CA GLU A 66 -19.73 -5.98 -4.72
C GLU A 66 -18.56 -6.68 -4.03
N ILE A 67 -17.33 -6.22 -4.26
CA ILE A 67 -16.14 -6.78 -3.61
C ILE A 67 -16.22 -6.59 -2.09
N ALA A 68 -16.59 -5.40 -1.62
CA ALA A 68 -16.75 -5.13 -0.19
C ALA A 68 -17.72 -6.13 0.46
N ARG A 69 -18.89 -6.30 -0.14
CA ARG A 69 -19.94 -7.23 0.36
C ARG A 69 -19.53 -8.70 0.30
N THR A 70 -18.84 -9.12 -0.75
CA THR A 70 -18.55 -10.54 -0.99
C THR A 70 -17.26 -11.00 -0.34
N VAL A 71 -16.30 -10.10 -0.09
CA VAL A 71 -14.97 -10.45 0.44
C VAL A 71 -14.77 -9.86 1.84
N LEU A 72 -14.85 -8.54 1.99
CA LEU A 72 -14.52 -7.87 3.25
C LEU A 72 -15.57 -8.18 4.33
N ASP A 73 -16.85 -7.98 4.00
CA ASP A 73 -17.96 -8.20 4.94
C ASP A 73 -18.16 -9.68 5.30
N THR A 74 -17.60 -10.59 4.49
CA THR A 74 -17.59 -12.04 4.78
C THR A 74 -16.27 -12.50 5.41
N HIS A 75 -15.37 -11.58 5.78
CA HIS A 75 -14.07 -11.85 6.37
C HIS A 75 -13.18 -12.80 5.55
N ARG A 76 -13.35 -12.78 4.22
CA ARG A 76 -12.50 -13.55 3.29
C ARG A 76 -11.25 -12.76 2.96
N THR A 77 -10.17 -13.49 2.68
CA THR A 77 -8.93 -12.90 2.17
C THR A 77 -8.98 -12.78 0.65
N PHE A 78 -8.38 -11.72 0.12
CA PHE A 78 -8.22 -11.59 -1.33
C PHE A 78 -7.27 -12.67 -1.87
N PRO A 79 -7.65 -13.38 -2.95
CA PRO A 79 -6.80 -14.43 -3.50
C PRO A 79 -5.57 -13.88 -4.24
N ASN A 80 -5.65 -12.64 -4.73
CA ASN A 80 -4.61 -12.01 -5.54
C ASN A 80 -4.03 -10.79 -4.82
N ALA A 81 -2.72 -10.63 -4.90
CA ALA A 81 -2.02 -9.47 -4.37
C ALA A 81 -2.40 -8.17 -5.08
N ILE A 82 -2.22 -7.05 -4.38
CA ILE A 82 -2.18 -5.71 -4.96
C ILE A 82 -0.75 -5.43 -5.40
N THR A 83 -0.57 -4.97 -6.63
CA THR A 83 0.74 -4.55 -7.13
C THR A 83 0.90 -3.06 -6.86
N LEU A 84 1.94 -2.74 -6.09
CA LEU A 84 2.30 -1.39 -5.70
C LEU A 84 3.66 -1.02 -6.30
N ALA A 85 3.84 0.26 -6.59
CA ALA A 85 5.13 0.83 -6.92
C ALA A 85 5.40 2.05 -6.03
N THR A 86 6.66 2.31 -5.73
CA THR A 86 7.07 3.51 -4.99
C THR A 86 8.40 4.05 -5.49
N LYS A 87 8.60 5.37 -5.32
CA LYS A 87 9.86 6.04 -5.59
C LYS A 87 10.89 5.84 -4.47
N ALA A 88 10.49 5.29 -3.32
CA ALA A 88 11.42 4.91 -2.28
C ALA A 88 12.42 3.87 -2.81
N LYS A 89 13.68 3.97 -2.40
CA LYS A 89 14.75 3.06 -2.87
C LYS A 89 14.68 1.69 -2.21
N THR A 90 14.36 1.67 -0.92
CA THR A 90 14.32 0.47 -0.09
C THR A 90 13.51 0.78 1.17
N PHE A 91 13.06 -0.26 1.86
CA PHE A 91 12.49 -0.18 3.19
C PHE A 91 13.31 -1.05 4.14
N GLU A 92 13.28 -0.70 5.42
CA GLU A 92 13.93 -1.49 6.46
C GLU A 92 13.14 -2.77 6.71
N VAL A 93 13.85 -3.88 6.85
CA VAL A 93 13.30 -5.20 7.19
C VAL A 93 13.96 -5.69 8.47
N THR A 94 13.15 -5.99 9.49
CA THR A 94 13.60 -6.59 10.75
C THR A 94 12.87 -7.90 10.97
N GLY A 95 13.57 -9.02 10.85
CA GLY A 95 12.95 -10.35 10.91
C GLY A 95 11.94 -10.55 9.77
N CYS A 96 10.67 -10.79 10.11
CA CYS A 96 9.56 -10.90 9.16
C CYS A 96 8.70 -9.64 9.08
N ASN A 97 9.24 -8.49 9.51
CA ASN A 97 8.53 -7.22 9.48
C ASN A 97 9.19 -6.25 8.51
N LEU A 98 8.39 -5.64 7.65
CA LEU A 98 8.73 -4.53 6.79
C LEU A 98 8.30 -3.22 7.46
N HIS A 99 9.21 -2.26 7.55
CA HIS A 99 8.96 -0.97 8.19
C HIS A 99 8.60 0.06 7.14
N LEU A 100 7.32 0.42 7.06
CA LEU A 100 6.81 1.41 6.12
C LEU A 100 6.86 2.81 6.76
N PRO A 101 7.60 3.77 6.20
CA PRO A 101 7.59 5.15 6.70
C PRO A 101 6.18 5.77 6.63
N HIS A 102 5.83 6.63 7.59
CA HIS A 102 4.54 7.33 7.60
C HIS A 102 4.28 8.19 6.34
N ASN A 103 5.33 8.71 5.72
CA ASN A 103 5.23 9.49 4.50
C ASN A 103 5.34 8.63 3.23
N ALA A 104 5.34 7.30 3.35
CA ALA A 104 5.40 6.41 2.20
C ALA A 104 4.20 6.66 1.28
N LYS A 105 4.48 6.76 -0.01
CA LYS A 105 3.45 6.90 -1.05
C LYS A 105 3.58 5.77 -2.05
N PHE A 106 2.44 5.18 -2.37
CA PHE A 106 2.33 4.06 -3.28
C PHE A 106 1.46 4.40 -4.47
N LEU A 107 1.94 4.03 -5.64
CA LEU A 107 1.13 3.92 -6.84
C LEU A 107 0.49 2.54 -6.89
N VAL A 108 -0.83 2.47 -7.07
CA VAL A 108 -1.56 1.21 -7.21
C VAL A 108 -1.62 0.81 -8.68
N VAL A 109 -0.74 -0.11 -9.06
CA VAL A 109 -0.57 -0.57 -10.45
C VAL A 109 -1.65 -1.57 -10.83
N ASP A 110 -1.89 -2.58 -9.97
CA ASP A 110 -3.01 -3.52 -10.09
C ASP A 110 -3.74 -3.68 -8.75
N GLY A 111 -5.04 -3.97 -8.82
CA GLY A 111 -5.88 -4.18 -7.63
C GLY A 111 -6.65 -2.96 -7.15
N GLN A 112 -6.82 -1.94 -8.00
CA GLN A 112 -7.52 -0.70 -7.67
C GLN A 112 -8.95 -0.94 -7.15
N HIS A 113 -9.77 -1.79 -7.80
CA HIS A 113 -11.11 -2.10 -7.28
C HIS A 113 -11.08 -2.82 -5.93
N ARG A 114 -10.04 -3.64 -5.67
CA ARG A 114 -9.87 -4.38 -4.41
C ARG A 114 -9.54 -3.44 -3.27
N LEU A 115 -8.61 -2.50 -3.50
CA LEU A 115 -8.29 -1.48 -2.52
C LEU A 115 -9.46 -0.51 -2.30
N TRP A 116 -10.12 -0.08 -3.38
CA TRP A 116 -11.25 0.85 -3.28
C TRP A 116 -12.46 0.26 -2.57
N ALA A 117 -12.65 -1.07 -2.61
CA ALA A 117 -13.68 -1.76 -1.85
C ALA A 117 -13.60 -1.47 -0.35
N GLN A 118 -12.42 -1.20 0.20
CA GLN A 118 -12.22 -0.84 1.60
C GLN A 118 -13.01 0.42 2.02
N LYS A 119 -13.35 1.31 1.08
CA LYS A 119 -14.20 2.49 1.37
C LYS A 119 -15.66 2.14 1.64
N TYR A 120 -16.10 0.95 1.25
CA TYR A 120 -17.50 0.52 1.34
C TYR A 120 -17.74 -0.57 2.39
N SER A 121 -16.72 -0.95 3.16
CA SER A 121 -16.83 -1.90 4.27
C SER A 121 -16.35 -1.27 5.57
N SER A 122 -16.99 -1.66 6.68
CA SER A 122 -16.54 -1.33 8.04
C SER A 122 -15.44 -2.28 8.53
N VAL A 123 -15.24 -3.41 7.86
CA VAL A 123 -14.14 -4.35 8.12
C VAL A 123 -12.89 -3.83 7.43
N ASP A 124 -11.79 -3.71 8.18
CA ASP A 124 -10.48 -3.39 7.61
C ASP A 124 -9.82 -4.68 7.11
N GLY A 125 -9.69 -4.79 5.78
CA GLY A 125 -9.08 -5.94 5.15
C GLY A 125 -7.55 -5.90 5.26
N THR A 126 -6.93 -7.07 5.36
CA THR A 126 -5.48 -7.21 5.15
C THR A 126 -5.23 -7.63 3.72
N TYR A 127 -4.41 -6.85 3.01
CA TYR A 127 -4.13 -7.04 1.60
C TYR A 127 -2.72 -7.61 1.42
N PRO A 128 -2.57 -8.75 0.73
CA PRO A 128 -1.26 -9.13 0.22
C PRO A 128 -0.83 -8.11 -0.83
N CYS A 129 0.38 -7.58 -0.69
CA CYS A 129 0.91 -6.53 -1.54
C CYS A 129 2.30 -6.91 -2.05
N ILE A 130 2.50 -6.78 -3.37
CA ILE A 130 3.81 -6.87 -4.01
C ILE A 130 4.27 -5.42 -4.26
N ILE A 131 5.39 -5.02 -3.67
CA ILE A 131 5.89 -3.64 -3.71
C ILE A 131 7.15 -3.58 -4.54
N HIS A 132 7.08 -2.92 -5.70
CA HIS A 132 8.23 -2.62 -6.54
C HIS A 132 8.90 -1.32 -6.08
N MET A 133 10.18 -1.38 -5.74
CA MET A 133 10.94 -0.24 -5.27
C MET A 133 11.62 0.50 -6.41
N ASN A 134 11.91 1.78 -6.18
CA ASN A 134 12.62 2.66 -7.12
C ASN A 134 12.00 2.65 -8.52
N ARG A 135 10.68 2.85 -8.59
CA ARG A 135 9.93 2.92 -9.84
C ARG A 135 9.06 4.17 -9.88
N THR A 136 9.09 4.86 -11.01
CA THR A 136 8.12 5.92 -11.33
C THR A 136 6.85 5.31 -11.93
N GLU A 137 5.79 6.12 -12.05
CA GLU A 137 4.57 5.65 -12.72
C GLU A 137 4.89 5.20 -14.16
N GLN A 138 5.64 6.01 -14.92
CA GLN A 138 6.07 5.72 -16.29
C GLN A 138 6.79 4.37 -16.43
N GLN A 139 7.75 4.09 -15.55
CA GLN A 139 8.55 2.85 -15.58
C GLN A 139 7.74 1.58 -15.26
N MET A 140 6.50 1.71 -14.79
CA MET A 140 5.62 0.56 -14.53
C MET A 140 4.62 0.28 -15.68
N ALA A 141 4.50 1.16 -16.70
CA ALA A 141 3.69 0.87 -17.92
C ALA A 141 4.51 0.29 -19.07
N GLU A 142 5.84 0.40 -19.00
CA GLU A 142 6.77 -0.23 -19.95
C GLU A 142 6.92 -1.73 -19.64
#